data_AF-A0A7X7P7P0-F1
#
_entry.id   AF-A0A7X7P7P0-F1
#
_cell.length_a   1.000
_cell.length_b   1.000
_cell.length_c   1.000
_cell.angle_alpha   90.00
_cell.angle_beta   90.00
_cell.angle_gamma   90.00
#
_symmetry.space_group_name_H-M   'P 1'
#
loop_
_entity.id
_entity.type
_entity.pdbx_description
1 polymer ?
#
loop_
_entity_poly.entity_id
_entity_poly.type
_entity_poly.pdbx_seq_one_letter_code
_entity_poly.pdbx_strand_id
1 'polypeptide(L)' 'MIYNEDNVLTDIGKIEARQSIFSAAGRLAIAEAIKRGIPITYTENDKIIKRHPDGTEEILGNVKPNVRISTRSIRLK' A
#
# COMPACT_ATOMS: atom_id res chain seq x y z
N MET A 1 -11.98 -25.11 21.68
CA MET A 1 -11.29 -24.60 20.48
C MET A 1 -12.35 -24.20 19.48
N ILE A 2 -12.59 -22.90 19.32
CA ILE A 2 -13.51 -22.36 18.32
C ILE A 2 -12.62 -21.58 17.34
N TYR A 3 -12.47 -22.11 16.13
CA TYR A 3 -11.78 -21.45 15.04
C TYR A 3 -12.78 -20.51 14.37
N ASN A 4 -12.61 -19.20 14.55
CA ASN A 4 -13.41 -18.18 13.85
C ASN A 4 -12.61 -17.70 12.64
N GLU A 5 -13.13 -18.00 11.44
CA GLU A 5 -12.58 -17.60 10.14
C GLU A 5 -12.75 -16.10 9.82
N ASP A 6 -13.38 -15.33 10.71
CA ASP A 6 -13.60 -13.89 10.54
C ASP A 6 -12.67 -13.06 11.45
N ASN A 7 -11.36 -13.21 11.27
CA ASN A 7 -10.39 -12.22 11.76
C ASN A 7 -10.53 -10.94 10.92
N VAL A 8 -11.61 -10.20 11.14
CA VAL A 8 -11.73 -8.81 10.73
C VAL A 8 -10.47 -8.12 11.23
N LEU A 9 -9.66 -7.60 10.31
CA LEU A 9 -8.40 -6.91 10.55
C LEU A 9 -8.66 -5.67 11.43
N THR A 10 -8.78 -5.84 12.73
CA THR A 10 -8.91 -4.77 13.73
C THR A 10 -7.65 -4.64 14.59
N ASP A 11 -6.70 -5.56 14.45
CA ASP A 11 -5.42 -5.52 15.14
C ASP A 11 -4.46 -4.58 14.41
N ILE A 12 -4.41 -3.33 14.90
CA ILE A 12 -3.60 -2.23 14.36
C ILE A 12 -2.14 -2.68 14.16
N GLY A 13 -1.58 -3.48 15.08
CA GLY A 13 -0.21 -3.96 14.97
C GLY A 13 0.02 -4.89 13.78
N LYS A 14 -0.97 -5.73 13.42
CA LYS A 14 -0.89 -6.59 12.22
C LYS A 14 -1.02 -5.79 10.93
N ILE A 15 -1.81 -4.70 10.95
CA ILE A 15 -1.96 -3.80 9.82
C ILE A 15 -0.65 -3.06 9.56
N GLU A 16 -0.02 -2.51 10.59
CA GLU A 16 1.26 -1.80 10.49
C GLU A 16 2.39 -2.74 10.02
N ALA A 17 2.46 -3.95 10.57
CA ALA A 17 3.45 -4.95 10.16
C ALA A 17 3.31 -5.31 8.67
N ARG A 18 2.08 -5.52 8.18
CA ARG A 18 1.82 -5.76 6.76
C ARG A 18 2.16 -4.56 5.90
N GLN A 19 1.79 -3.35 6.33
CA GLN A 19 2.11 -2.13 5.60
C GLN A 19 3.62 -1.94 5.47
N SER A 20 4.39 -2.25 6.51
CA SER A 20 5.86 -2.23 6.48
C SER A 20 6.44 -3.19 5.42
N ILE A 21 5.96 -4.44 5.39
CA ILE A 21 6.36 -5.44 4.40
C ILE A 21 6.03 -4.97 2.98
N PHE A 22 4.81 -4.49 2.75
CA PHE A 22 4.39 -4.00 1.43
C PHE A 22 5.18 -2.78 0.99
N SER A 23 5.53 -1.89 1.93
CA SER A 23 6.34 -0.71 1.64
C SER A 23 7.77 -1.08 1.26
N ALA A 24 8.36 -2.09 1.92
CA ALA A 24 9.68 -2.61 1.56
C ALA A 24 9.66 -3.29 0.17
N ALA A 25 8.68 -4.13 -0.11
CA ALA A 25 8.51 -4.77 -1.41
C ALA A 25 8.31 -3.75 -2.54
N GLY A 26 7.50 -2.71 -2.29
CA GLY A 26 7.27 -1.62 -3.24
C GLY A 26 8.56 -0.88 -3.59
N ARG A 27 9.39 -0.53 -2.60
CA ARG A 27 10.70 0.11 -2.84
C ARG A 27 11.65 -0.76 -3.67
N LEU A 28 11.67 -2.07 -3.42
CA LEU A 28 12.48 -3.01 -4.20
C LEU A 28 11.98 -3.09 -5.66
N ALA A 29 10.66 -3.14 -5.86
CA ALA A 29 10.07 -3.15 -7.21
C ALA A 29 10.41 -1.87 -7.99
N ILE A 30 10.37 -0.70 -7.34
CA ILE A 30 10.80 0.57 -7.94
C ILE A 30 12.26 0.50 -8.36
N ALA A 31 13.16 0.10 -7.45
CA ALA A 31 14.58 0.04 -7.74
C ALA A 31 14.91 -0.91 -8.91
N GLU A 32 14.27 -2.09 -8.95
CA GLU A 32 14.48 -3.06 -10.02
C GLU A 32 13.93 -2.58 -11.37
N ALA A 33 12.76 -1.92 -11.39
CA ALA A 33 12.21 -1.37 -12.62
C ALA A 33 13.11 -0.29 -13.23
N ILE A 34 13.62 0.63 -12.39
CA ILE A 34 14.56 1.67 -12.82
C ILE A 34 15.87 1.06 -13.33
N LYS A 35 16.42 0.07 -12.63
CA LYS A 35 17.62 -0.66 -13.06
C LYS A 35 17.43 -1.33 -14.43
N ARG A 36 16.22 -1.77 -14.75
CA ARG A 36 15.87 -2.39 -16.05
C ARG A 36 15.55 -1.39 -17.15
N GLY A 37 15.58 -0.09 -16.87
CA GLY A 37 15.22 0.92 -17.88
C GLY A 37 13.72 0.95 -18.16
N ILE A 38 12.87 0.55 -17.21
CA ILE A 38 11.41 0.51 -17.39
C ILE A 38 10.75 1.59 -16.51
N PRO A 39 9.89 2.45 -17.09
CA PRO A 39 9.07 3.37 -16.31
C PRO A 39 8.15 2.62 -15.34
N ILE A 40 8.04 3.11 -14.11
CA ILE A 40 7.19 2.50 -13.08
C ILE A 40 6.25 3.53 -12.47
N THR A 41 5.00 3.10 -12.21
CA THR A 41 4.00 3.90 -11.49
C THR A 41 3.81 3.31 -10.10
N TYR A 42 3.87 4.15 -9.08
CA TYR A 42 3.71 3.78 -7.68
C TYR A 42 2.99 4.88 -6.89
N THR A 43 2.56 4.53 -5.67
CA THR A 43 1.93 5.47 -4.75
C THR A 43 2.86 5.82 -3.61
N GLU A 44 3.05 7.10 -3.32
CA GLU A 44 3.85 7.59 -2.20
C GLU A 44 3.25 8.92 -1.70
N ASN A 45 3.10 9.07 -0.37
CA ASN A 45 2.58 10.30 0.25
C ASN A 45 1.30 10.83 -0.43
N ASP A 46 0.32 9.95 -0.62
CA ASP A 46 -0.97 10.21 -1.27
C ASP A 46 -0.91 10.60 -2.76
N LYS A 47 0.26 10.55 -3.39
CA LYS A 47 0.45 10.83 -4.82
C LYS A 47 0.59 9.55 -5.61
N ILE A 48 0.07 9.56 -6.83
CA ILE A 48 0.37 8.57 -7.86
C ILE A 48 1.50 9.16 -8.70
N ILE A 49 2.68 8.55 -8.61
CA ILE A 49 3.92 9.02 -9.24
C ILE A 49 4.30 8.01 -10.31
N LYS A 50 4.58 8.48 -11.53
CA LYS A 50 5.31 7.73 -12.54
C LYS A 50 6.75 8.21 -12.55
N ARG A 51 7.69 7.31 -12.26
CA ARG A 51 9.12 7.58 -12.36
C ARG A 51 9.67 6.88 -13.59
N HIS A 52 10.39 7.64 -14.42
CA HIS A 52 11.10 7.13 -15.58
C HIS A 52 12.56 6.77 -15.23
N PRO A 53 13.21 5.93 -16.04
CA PRO A 53 14.60 5.50 -15.77
C PRO A 53 15.65 6.62 -15.79
N ASP A 54 15.35 7.72 -16.49
CA ASP A 54 16.20 8.92 -16.54
C ASP A 54 16.11 9.77 -15.27
N GLY A 55 15.28 9.36 -14.30
CA GLY A 55 15.06 10.07 -13.04
C GLY A 55 13.95 11.11 -13.11
N THR A 56 13.30 11.32 -14.26
CA THR A 56 12.15 12.22 -14.35
C THR A 56 10.94 11.61 -13.64
N GLU A 57 10.16 12.48 -12.98
CA GLU A 57 8.96 12.10 -12.26
C GLU A 57 7.75 12.89 -12.75
N GLU A 58 6.66 12.18 -12.97
CA GLU A 58 5.36 12.72 -13.33
C GLU A 58 4.36 12.41 -12.23
N ILE A 59 3.73 13.45 -11.67
CA ILE A 59 2.60 13.28 -10.75
C ILE A 59 1.34 13.07 -11.60
N LEU A 60 0.82 11.84 -11.62
CA LEU A 60 -0.37 11.48 -12.38
C LEU A 60 -1.67 11.86 -11.66
N GLY A 61 -1.61 12.03 -10.34
CA GLY A 61 -2.75 12.39 -9.52
C GLY A 61 -2.52 12.11 -8.05
N ASN A 62 -3.61 12.15 -7.29
CA ASN A 62 -3.62 11.86 -5.87
C ASN A 62 -4.58 10.71 -5.58
N VAL A 63 -4.26 9.89 -4.58
CA VAL A 63 -5.16 8.85 -4.10
C VAL A 63 -6.23 9.51 -3.23
N LYS A 64 -7.49 9.48 -3.68
CA LYS A 64 -8.68 9.83 -2.86
C LYS A 64 -9.67 8.66 -2.87
N PRO A 65 -10.23 8.22 -1.74
CA PRO A 65 -10.01 8.70 -0.37
C PRO A 65 -8.74 8.08 0.25
N ASN A 66 -8.23 8.65 1.35
CA ASN A 66 -7.48 7.85 2.34
C ASN A 66 -8.33 6.63 2.60
N VAL A 67 -7.83 5.43 2.33
CA VAL A 67 -8.60 4.19 2.47
C VAL A 67 -9.21 4.17 3.87
N ARG A 68 -10.48 4.55 4.00
CA ARG A 68 -11.20 4.49 5.27
C ARG A 68 -11.45 3.00 5.46
N ILE A 69 -10.59 2.35 6.24
CA ILE A 69 -10.88 1.04 6.78
C ILE A 69 -12.15 1.21 7.61
N SER A 70 -13.30 0.86 7.05
CA SER A 70 -14.55 0.92 7.78
C SER A 70 -14.44 -0.11 8.90
N THR A 71 -14.19 0.34 10.12
CA THR A 71 -14.37 -0.47 11.32
C THR A 71 -15.86 -0.74 11.45
N ARG A 72 -16.35 -1.80 10.80
CA ARG A 72 -17.68 -2.34 11.06
C ARG A 72 -17.64 -2.90 12.47
N SER A 73 -18.08 -2.12 13.45
CA SER A 73 -18.34 -2.58 14.82
C SER A 73 -19.60 -3.44 14.79
N ILE A 74 -19.45 -4.75 14.60
CA ILE A 74 -20.57 -5.68 14.70
C ILE A 74 -20.86 -5.87 16.20
N ARG A 75 -21.98 -5.30 16.69
CA ARG A 75 -22.50 -5.62 18.02
C ARG A 75 -23.11 -7.02 17.97
N LEU A 76 -22.42 -8.01 18.50
CA LEU A 76 -23.00 -9.32 18.79
C LEU A 76 -23.91 -9.17 20.02
N LYS A 77 -25.20 -9.51 19.86
CA LYS A 77 -26.17 -9.64 20.96
C LYS A 77 -26.03 -11.00 21.62
#